data_AF-A0A945GZC8-F1
#
_entry.id   AF-A0A945GZC8-F1
#
_cell.length_a   1.000
_cell.length_b   1.000
_cell.length_c   1.000
_cell.angle_alpha   90.00
_cell.angle_beta   90.00
_cell.angle_gamma   90.00
#
_symmetry.space_group_name_H-M   'P 1'
#
loop_
_entity.id
_entity.type
_entity.pdbx_description
1 polymer ?
#
loop_
_entity_poly.entity_id
_entity_poly.type
_entity_poly.pdbx_seq_one_letter_code
_entity_poly.pdbx_strand_id
1 'polypeptide(L)'
;MVLGSTYVVATEVQDVFYADFQDTYKCKVLIPEGKNKKPVMIFDLGEYFDLYKAKDAAQAKVLVERLMRRFESEDYVTVVLEEKYKRYFALKAAIKYFGQKEYVDAERVSLMSMSQSAFFALIALTEEFDLEAAVLVSLTPIEKTGYFSLPNFVRNVAKIKASVFLASGSLERVWASKVTQVVYDVLKENNKEVIYQRYVYNVKNFWGADAVFMTDVLQWLASFKPVVLEESKI
;
A
#
# COMPACT_ATOMS: atom_id res chain seq x y z
N MET A 1 24.82 -29.28 -0.13
CA MET A 1 23.60 -28.81 0.56
C MET A 1 22.80 -28.05 -0.48
N VAL A 2 21.74 -28.63 -1.02
CA VAL A 2 20.97 -28.02 -2.12
C VAL A 2 20.01 -27.01 -1.48
N LEU A 3 20.34 -25.72 -1.62
CA LEU A 3 19.41 -24.63 -1.31
C LEU A 3 18.25 -24.75 -2.29
N GLY A 4 17.09 -25.17 -1.79
CA GLY A 4 15.87 -25.23 -2.60
C GLY A 4 15.50 -23.82 -3.03
N SER A 5 15.82 -23.46 -4.27
CA SER A 5 15.24 -22.27 -4.89
C SER A 5 13.76 -22.53 -5.08
N THR A 6 12.91 -21.85 -4.32
CA THR A 6 11.45 -21.88 -4.49
C THR A 6 11.14 -21.19 -5.81
N TYR A 7 10.91 -21.99 -6.85
CA TYR A 7 10.49 -21.50 -8.15
C TYR A 7 9.03 -21.07 -8.05
N VAL A 8 8.72 -19.78 -8.30
CA VAL A 8 7.33 -19.32 -8.37
C VAL A 8 6.90 -19.23 -9.84
N VAL A 9 5.76 -19.87 -10.16
CA VAL A 9 5.22 -20.03 -11.53
C VAL A 9 4.08 -19.04 -11.83
N ALA A 10 3.85 -18.01 -11.02
CA ALA A 10 2.52 -17.42 -10.92
C ALA A 10 2.25 -16.16 -11.78
N THR A 11 2.01 -16.34 -13.08
CA THR A 11 1.47 -15.30 -13.98
C THR A 11 -0.05 -15.11 -13.90
N GLU A 12 -0.74 -15.66 -12.90
CA GLU A 12 -2.20 -15.55 -12.73
C GLU A 12 -2.59 -14.95 -11.38
N VAL A 13 -3.70 -14.21 -11.37
CA VAL A 13 -4.28 -13.63 -10.14
C VAL A 13 -4.92 -14.74 -9.32
N GLN A 14 -4.48 -14.88 -8.08
CA GLN A 14 -4.93 -15.91 -7.15
C GLN A 14 -5.79 -15.31 -6.04
N ASP A 15 -6.81 -16.04 -5.61
CA ASP A 15 -7.53 -15.75 -4.37
C ASP A 15 -6.78 -16.42 -3.20
N VAL A 16 -6.37 -15.63 -2.21
CA VAL A 16 -5.64 -16.11 -1.03
C VAL A 16 -6.41 -15.76 0.24
N PHE A 17 -6.60 -16.76 1.09
CA PHE A 17 -7.10 -16.58 2.44
C PHE A 17 -5.93 -16.43 3.41
N TYR A 18 -6.06 -15.46 4.31
CA TYR A 18 -5.07 -15.16 5.32
C TYR A 18 -5.78 -14.79 6.61
N ALA A 19 -5.13 -15.01 7.75
CA ALA A 19 -5.77 -14.85 9.04
C ALA A 19 -4.86 -14.09 10.01
N ASP A 20 -5.49 -13.46 10.99
CA ASP A 20 -4.88 -13.14 12.27
C ASP A 20 -5.63 -13.91 13.37
N PHE A 21 -5.20 -13.81 14.62
CA PHE A 21 -5.80 -14.54 15.75
C PHE A 21 -7.32 -14.39 15.91
N GLN A 22 -7.94 -13.39 15.29
CA GLN A 22 -9.36 -13.04 15.47
C GLN A 22 -10.27 -13.36 14.28
N ASP A 23 -9.73 -13.52 13.06
CA ASP A 23 -10.56 -13.69 11.87
C ASP A 23 -9.78 -14.21 10.65
N THR A 24 -10.52 -14.65 9.63
CA THR A 24 -9.99 -15.00 8.30
C THR A 24 -10.47 -14.00 7.26
N TYR A 25 -9.54 -13.50 6.46
CA TYR A 25 -9.73 -12.51 5.42
C TYR A 25 -9.41 -13.09 4.05
N LYS A 26 -9.84 -12.40 2.99
CA LYS A 26 -9.59 -12.75 1.60
C LYS A 26 -8.90 -11.60 0.87
N CYS A 27 -7.94 -11.93 0.01
CA CYS A 27 -7.29 -10.99 -0.89
C CYS A 27 -7.03 -11.61 -2.26
N LYS A 28 -6.70 -10.77 -3.22
CA LYS A 28 -6.14 -11.16 -4.51
C LYS A 28 -4.63 -10.99 -4.50
N VAL A 29 -3.90 -11.96 -5.03
CA VAL A 29 -2.43 -11.94 -5.07
C VAL A 29 -1.96 -12.23 -6.49
N LEU A 30 -0.97 -11.49 -6.95
CA LEU A 30 -0.22 -11.76 -8.17
C LEU A 30 1.27 -11.76 -7.82
N ILE A 31 1.98 -12.83 -8.19
CA ILE A 31 3.39 -13.04 -7.81
C ILE A 31 4.23 -13.13 -9.08
N PRO A 32 5.08 -12.15 -9.38
CA PRO A 32 5.93 -12.18 -10.56
C PRO A 32 6.75 -13.48 -10.66
N GLU A 33 6.99 -13.95 -11.89
CA GLU A 33 7.86 -15.09 -12.11
C GLU A 33 9.30 -14.82 -11.66
N GLY A 34 9.98 -15.88 -11.24
CA GLY A 34 11.39 -15.83 -10.92
C GLY A 34 11.75 -16.56 -9.63
N LYS A 35 13.04 -16.47 -9.28
CA LYS A 35 13.64 -17.18 -8.14
C LYS A 35 14.06 -16.27 -6.99
N ASN A 36 14.13 -14.96 -7.23
CA ASN A 36 14.56 -14.00 -6.22
C ASN A 36 13.37 -13.62 -5.32
N LYS A 37 13.66 -13.32 -4.05
CA LYS A 37 12.70 -12.64 -3.18
C LYS A 37 12.30 -11.31 -3.80
N LYS A 38 11.01 -11.00 -3.73
CA LYS A 38 10.40 -9.87 -4.42
C LYS A 38 9.89 -8.85 -3.39
N PRO A 39 9.97 -7.54 -3.69
CA PRO A 39 9.24 -6.56 -2.89
C PRO A 39 7.73 -6.82 -3.00
N VAL A 40 6.96 -6.41 -1.99
CA VAL A 40 5.51 -6.55 -1.97
C VAL A 40 4.83 -5.20 -1.85
N MET A 41 3.76 -5.01 -2.64
CA MET A 41 2.86 -3.87 -2.52
C MET A 41 1.47 -4.35 -2.11
N ILE A 42 1.03 -3.92 -0.93
CA ILE A 42 -0.29 -4.22 -0.38
C ILE A 42 -1.25 -3.05 -0.64
N PHE A 43 -2.29 -3.29 -1.42
CA PHE A 43 -3.33 -2.32 -1.77
C PHE A 43 -4.57 -2.50 -0.89
N ASP A 44 -4.88 -1.50 -0.08
CA ASP A 44 -6.20 -1.31 0.50
C ASP A 44 -6.97 -0.24 -0.29
N LEU A 45 -7.81 -0.70 -1.21
CA LEU A 45 -8.63 0.16 -2.06
C LEU A 45 -9.74 0.86 -1.27
N GLY A 46 -9.97 0.49 -0.01
CA GLY A 46 -11.01 1.05 0.86
C GLY A 46 -12.41 0.92 0.27
N GLU A 47 -13.23 1.95 0.47
CA GLU A 47 -14.61 2.01 -0.06
C GLU A 47 -14.67 1.98 -1.59
N TYR A 48 -13.54 2.19 -2.26
CA TYR A 48 -13.48 2.22 -3.71
C TYR A 48 -13.79 0.86 -4.34
N PHE A 49 -13.40 -0.22 -3.66
CA PHE A 49 -13.72 -1.57 -4.09
C PHE A 49 -15.23 -1.81 -4.08
N ASP A 50 -15.93 -1.29 -3.07
CA ASP A 50 -17.39 -1.38 -2.95
C ASP A 50 -18.10 -0.54 -4.02
N LEU A 51 -17.62 0.68 -4.28
CA LEU A 51 -18.18 1.59 -5.27
C LEU A 51 -18.15 1.02 -6.69
N TYR A 52 -17.10 0.27 -7.02
CA TYR A 52 -16.98 -0.38 -8.33
C TYR A 52 -17.84 -1.63 -8.43
N LYS A 53 -17.88 -2.46 -7.38
CA LYS A 53 -18.77 -3.62 -7.33
C LYS A 53 -20.25 -3.25 -7.45
N ALA A 54 -20.65 -2.09 -6.92
CA ALA A 54 -22.03 -1.62 -6.96
C ALA A 54 -22.50 -1.10 -8.32
N LYS A 55 -21.57 -0.64 -9.19
CA LYS A 55 -21.92 -0.05 -10.51
C LYS A 55 -21.63 -0.98 -11.68
N ASP A 56 -20.50 -1.69 -11.65
CA ASP A 56 -20.10 -2.65 -12.68
C ASP A 56 -18.94 -3.53 -12.16
N ALA A 57 -19.27 -4.76 -11.75
CA ALA A 57 -18.29 -5.71 -11.23
C ALA A 57 -17.22 -6.11 -12.28
N ALA A 58 -17.54 -6.07 -13.58
CA ALA A 58 -16.59 -6.39 -14.64
C ALA A 58 -15.54 -5.29 -14.77
N GLN A 59 -15.95 -4.02 -14.75
CA GLN A 59 -15.02 -2.88 -14.73
C GLN A 59 -14.13 -2.86 -13.48
N ALA A 60 -14.71 -3.22 -12.32
CA ALA A 60 -13.97 -3.38 -11.07
C ALA A 60 -12.81 -4.38 -11.22
N LYS A 61 -13.13 -5.56 -11.77
CA LYS A 61 -12.18 -6.65 -11.99
C LYS A 61 -11.07 -6.22 -12.95
N VAL A 62 -11.43 -5.60 -14.08
CA VAL A 62 -10.45 -5.10 -15.06
C VAL A 62 -9.52 -4.06 -14.45
N LEU A 63 -10.05 -3.12 -13.66
CA LEU A 63 -9.22 -2.11 -13.00
C LEU A 63 -8.22 -2.73 -12.01
N VAL A 64 -8.69 -3.65 -11.17
CA VAL A 64 -7.84 -4.36 -10.21
C VAL A 64 -6.76 -5.16 -10.93
N GLU A 65 -7.13 -5.95 -11.94
CA GLU A 65 -6.17 -6.74 -12.72
C GLU A 65 -5.12 -5.84 -13.39
N ARG A 66 -5.53 -4.72 -14.00
CA ARG A 66 -4.59 -3.77 -14.61
C ARG A 66 -3.62 -3.16 -13.60
N LEU A 67 -4.11 -2.82 -12.40
CA LEU A 67 -3.27 -2.33 -11.31
C LEU A 67 -2.25 -3.39 -10.88
N MET A 68 -2.70 -4.64 -10.69
CA MET A 68 -1.83 -5.76 -10.32
C MET A 68 -0.75 -6.02 -11.38
N ARG A 69 -1.13 -6.03 -12.66
CA ARG A 69 -0.19 -6.20 -13.78
C ARG A 69 0.83 -5.06 -13.88
N ARG A 70 0.42 -3.83 -13.55
CA ARG A 70 1.34 -2.69 -13.55
C ARG A 70 2.48 -2.87 -12.55
N PHE A 71 2.17 -3.32 -11.33
CA PHE A 71 3.19 -3.58 -10.32
C PHE A 71 3.96 -4.88 -10.56
N GLU A 72 3.31 -5.91 -11.11
CA GLU A 72 4.01 -7.13 -11.57
C GLU A 72 5.11 -6.80 -12.59
N SER A 73 4.82 -5.90 -13.55
CA SER A 73 5.82 -5.48 -14.56
C SER A 73 7.06 -4.80 -13.97
N GLU A 74 6.98 -4.35 -12.72
CA GLU A 74 8.07 -3.71 -11.96
C GLU A 74 8.68 -4.67 -10.91
N ASP A 75 8.32 -5.96 -11.01
CA ASP A 75 8.77 -7.08 -10.19
C ASP A 75 8.23 -7.09 -8.74
N TYR A 76 7.08 -6.46 -8.50
CA TYR A 76 6.40 -6.48 -7.19
C TYR A 76 5.38 -7.62 -7.08
N VAL A 77 5.42 -8.34 -5.95
CA VAL A 77 4.26 -9.10 -5.47
C VAL A 77 3.15 -8.11 -5.20
N THR A 78 2.00 -8.29 -5.83
CA THR A 78 0.87 -7.40 -5.63
C THR A 78 -0.22 -8.10 -4.84
N VAL A 79 -0.63 -7.48 -3.74
CA VAL A 79 -1.72 -7.95 -2.87
C VAL A 79 -2.83 -6.91 -2.86
N VAL A 80 -4.07 -7.29 -3.19
CA VAL A 80 -5.23 -6.40 -3.13
C VAL A 80 -6.22 -6.94 -2.11
N LEU A 81 -6.47 -6.18 -1.06
CA LEU A 81 -7.37 -6.58 0.02
C LEU A 81 -8.83 -6.47 -0.43
N GLU A 82 -9.67 -7.44 -0.03
CA GLU A 82 -11.11 -7.44 -0.34
C GLU A 82 -12.01 -7.16 0.88
N GLU A 83 -11.41 -6.84 2.03
CA GLU A 83 -12.12 -6.64 3.30
C GLU A 83 -12.93 -5.32 3.32
N LYS A 84 -14.16 -5.40 3.83
CA LYS A 84 -15.09 -4.26 3.88
C LYS A 84 -15.24 -3.65 5.27
N TYR A 85 -15.30 -4.48 6.30
CA TYR A 85 -15.74 -4.08 7.64
C TYR A 85 -14.57 -4.01 8.62
N LYS A 86 -13.69 -5.00 8.58
CA LYS A 86 -12.56 -5.13 9.51
C LYS A 86 -11.24 -4.69 8.87
N ARG A 87 -11.28 -3.65 8.02
CA ARG A 87 -10.16 -3.22 7.16
C ARG A 87 -8.85 -3.01 7.91
N TYR A 88 -8.91 -2.34 9.06
CA TYR A 88 -7.73 -2.13 9.88
C TYR A 88 -7.04 -3.44 10.30
N PHE A 89 -7.81 -4.42 10.79
CA PHE A 89 -7.29 -5.73 11.19
C PHE A 89 -6.83 -6.55 9.98
N ALA A 90 -7.58 -6.50 8.88
CA ALA A 90 -7.21 -7.15 7.63
C ALA A 90 -5.90 -6.59 7.03
N LEU A 91 -5.68 -5.28 7.14
CA LEU A 91 -4.42 -4.65 6.71
C LEU A 91 -3.24 -5.12 7.56
N LYS A 92 -3.38 -5.11 8.89
CA LYS A 92 -2.35 -5.62 9.81
C LYS A 92 -2.02 -7.09 9.57
N ALA A 93 -3.06 -7.91 9.42
CA ALA A 93 -2.93 -9.32 9.12
C ALA A 93 -2.20 -9.54 7.79
N ALA A 94 -2.50 -8.73 6.76
CA ALA A 94 -1.84 -8.81 5.47
C ALA A 94 -0.35 -8.45 5.57
N ILE A 95 0.00 -7.34 6.24
CA ILE A 95 1.39 -6.91 6.45
C ILE A 95 2.20 -8.06 7.07
N LYS A 96 1.70 -8.63 8.17
CA LYS A 96 2.36 -9.74 8.87
C LYS A 96 2.45 -11.00 8.02
N TYR A 97 1.34 -11.39 7.38
CA TYR A 97 1.25 -12.63 6.61
C TYR A 97 2.16 -12.61 5.38
N PHE A 98 2.19 -11.50 4.63
CA PHE A 98 2.99 -11.39 3.41
C PHE A 98 4.46 -11.10 3.69
N GLY A 99 4.79 -10.32 4.73
CA GLY A 99 6.18 -10.10 5.14
C GLY A 99 6.92 -11.37 5.59
N GLN A 100 6.19 -12.47 5.84
CA GLN A 100 6.75 -13.77 6.25
C GLN A 100 6.83 -14.79 5.11
N LYS A 101 6.43 -14.43 3.88
CA LYS A 101 6.46 -15.36 2.75
C LYS A 101 7.88 -15.56 2.23
N GLU A 102 8.23 -16.82 1.91
CA GLU A 102 9.58 -17.16 1.42
C GLU A 102 9.94 -16.43 0.12
N TYR A 103 8.95 -16.10 -0.71
CA TYR A 103 9.12 -15.37 -1.96
C TYR A 103 9.09 -13.84 -1.80
N VAL A 104 8.85 -13.33 -0.59
CA VAL A 104 8.83 -11.89 -0.28
C VAL A 104 10.13 -11.47 0.38
N ASP A 105 10.65 -10.33 -0.03
CA ASP A 105 11.70 -9.61 0.67
C ASP A 105 11.08 -8.86 1.86
N ALA A 106 11.38 -9.32 3.08
CA ALA A 106 10.77 -8.83 4.31
C ALA A 106 11.14 -7.38 4.62
N GLU A 107 12.25 -6.87 4.07
CA GLU A 107 12.66 -5.46 4.22
C GLU A 107 11.96 -4.54 3.20
N ARG A 108 11.25 -5.11 2.22
CA ARG A 108 10.63 -4.40 1.10
C ARG A 108 9.13 -4.62 1.05
N VAL A 109 8.51 -4.47 2.21
CA VAL A 109 7.05 -4.50 2.38
C VAL A 109 6.51 -3.07 2.33
N SER A 110 5.73 -2.80 1.29
CA SER A 110 5.09 -1.50 1.07
C SER A 110 3.56 -1.63 1.10
N LEU A 111 2.88 -0.54 1.44
CA LEU A 111 1.42 -0.46 1.34
C LEU A 111 0.96 0.78 0.60
N MET A 112 -0.25 0.70 0.08
CA MET A 112 -0.95 1.80 -0.56
C MET A 112 -2.41 1.81 -0.16
N SER A 113 -2.92 2.97 0.22
CA SER A 113 -4.28 3.09 0.75
C SER A 113 -4.89 4.46 0.47
N MET A 114 -6.23 4.56 0.51
CA MET A 114 -6.94 5.79 0.19
C MET A 114 -8.05 6.13 1.20
N SER A 115 -8.36 7.41 1.37
CA SER A 115 -9.48 7.90 2.19
C SER A 115 -9.40 7.45 3.66
N GLN A 116 -10.44 6.81 4.19
CA GLN A 116 -10.43 6.28 5.55
C GLN A 116 -9.43 5.12 5.71
N SER A 117 -9.27 4.31 4.66
CA SER A 117 -8.26 3.24 4.64
C SER A 117 -6.83 3.78 4.69
N ALA A 118 -6.56 4.92 4.05
CA ALA A 118 -5.28 5.61 4.23
C ALA A 118 -5.04 6.01 5.69
N PHE A 119 -6.09 6.38 6.42
CA PHE A 119 -5.97 6.72 7.83
C PHE A 119 -5.76 5.48 8.70
N PHE A 120 -6.42 4.36 8.40
CA PHE A 120 -6.11 3.07 9.05
C PHE A 120 -4.66 2.66 8.83
N ALA A 121 -4.17 2.78 7.60
CA ALA A 121 -2.78 2.52 7.27
C ALA A 121 -1.82 3.44 8.05
N LEU A 122 -2.11 4.74 8.10
CA LEU A 122 -1.32 5.70 8.89
C LEU A 122 -1.22 5.30 10.36
N ILE A 123 -2.33 4.85 10.96
CA ILE A 123 -2.33 4.35 12.35
C ILE A 123 -1.51 3.05 12.46
N ALA A 124 -1.63 2.13 11.51
CA ALA A 124 -0.83 0.90 11.48
C ALA A 124 0.67 1.18 11.41
N LEU A 125 1.12 2.25 10.72
CA LEU A 125 2.53 2.65 10.69
C LEU A 125 3.10 3.02 12.08
N THR A 126 2.24 3.34 13.04
CA THR A 126 2.66 3.67 14.41
C THR A 126 2.84 2.44 15.29
N GLU A 127 2.55 1.25 14.77
CA GLU A 127 2.77 -0.03 15.44
C GLU A 127 4.13 -0.64 15.07
N GLU A 128 4.46 -1.79 15.66
CA GLU A 128 5.73 -2.50 15.46
C GLU A 128 5.73 -3.30 14.14
N PHE A 129 5.45 -2.62 13.02
CA PHE A 129 5.68 -3.15 11.68
C PHE A 129 6.91 -2.50 11.06
N ASP A 130 7.77 -3.33 10.46
CA ASP A 130 8.87 -2.84 9.64
C ASP A 130 8.38 -2.79 8.19
N LEU A 131 8.01 -1.60 7.75
CA LEU A 131 7.56 -1.33 6.39
C LEU A 131 8.59 -0.42 5.72
N GLU A 132 8.92 -0.73 4.47
CA GLU A 132 9.78 0.12 3.63
C GLU A 132 9.08 1.45 3.37
N ALA A 133 7.84 1.37 2.87
CA ALA A 133 7.14 2.55 2.39
C ALA A 133 5.60 2.46 2.54
N ALA A 134 4.97 3.63 2.59
CA ALA A 134 3.52 3.77 2.59
C ALA A 134 3.05 4.90 1.68
N VAL A 135 2.16 4.58 0.73
CA VAL A 135 1.49 5.55 -0.14
C VAL A 135 0.08 5.81 0.38
N LEU A 136 -0.16 7.01 0.90
CA LEU A 136 -1.42 7.38 1.55
C LEU A 136 -2.12 8.49 0.77
N VAL A 137 -3.30 8.19 0.24
CA VAL A 137 -4.04 9.08 -0.66
C VAL A 137 -5.26 9.67 0.04
N SER A 138 -5.41 10.99 0.01
CA SER A 138 -6.61 11.72 0.43
C SER A 138 -7.10 11.36 1.84
N LEU A 139 -6.22 11.47 2.83
CA LEU A 139 -6.45 11.04 4.21
C LEU A 139 -7.77 11.59 4.78
N THR A 140 -8.61 10.68 5.28
CA THR A 140 -9.86 11.00 5.96
C THR A 140 -9.84 10.44 7.38
N PRO A 141 -9.79 11.30 8.43
CA PRO A 141 -9.84 10.84 9.81
C PRO A 141 -11.19 10.18 10.09
N ILE A 142 -11.18 9.16 10.94
CA ILE A 142 -12.39 8.38 11.26
C ILE A 142 -13.09 8.97 12.46
N GLU A 143 -12.32 9.26 13.52
CA GLU A 143 -12.84 9.77 14.79
C GLU A 143 -12.12 11.05 15.22
N LYS A 144 -12.81 11.89 15.99
CA LYS A 144 -12.22 13.09 16.60
C LYS A 144 -11.29 12.75 17.77
N THR A 145 -11.55 11.64 18.45
CA THR A 145 -10.85 11.17 19.66
C THR A 145 -10.71 9.65 19.61
N GLY A 146 -9.91 9.05 20.50
CA GLY A 146 -9.77 7.59 20.55
C GLY A 146 -8.64 7.06 19.66
N TYR A 147 -8.65 5.75 19.42
CA TYR A 147 -7.55 5.04 18.77
C TYR A 147 -7.38 5.45 17.28
N PHE A 148 -8.49 5.60 16.55
CA PHE A 148 -8.49 5.98 15.13
C PHE A 148 -8.61 7.49 14.91
N SER A 149 -7.94 8.28 15.74
CA SER A 149 -8.01 9.75 15.71
C SER A 149 -6.67 10.40 15.40
N LEU A 150 -6.72 11.60 14.82
CA LEU A 150 -5.53 12.40 14.53
C LEU A 150 -4.69 12.71 15.79
N PRO A 151 -5.27 13.06 16.95
CA PRO A 151 -4.49 13.21 18.18
C PRO A 151 -3.77 11.93 18.64
N ASN A 152 -4.31 10.75 18.34
CA ASN A 152 -3.60 9.50 18.64
C ASN A 152 -2.41 9.29 17.70
N PHE A 153 -2.59 9.54 16.40
CA PHE A 153 -1.49 9.54 15.42
C PHE A 153 -0.36 10.48 15.85
N VAL A 154 -0.66 11.75 16.16
CA VAL A 154 0.34 12.76 16.56
C VAL A 154 1.18 12.27 17.76
N ARG A 155 0.54 11.64 18.75
CA ARG A 155 1.24 11.11 19.93
C ARG A 155 2.17 9.94 19.63
N ASN A 156 1.94 9.22 18.53
CA ASN A 156 2.70 8.01 18.19
C ASN A 156 3.54 8.16 16.92
N VAL A 157 3.58 9.34 16.30
CA VAL A 157 4.32 9.60 15.05
C VAL A 157 5.79 9.21 15.14
N ALA A 158 6.42 9.36 16.32
CA ALA A 158 7.81 8.98 16.54
C ALA A 158 8.11 7.51 16.21
N LYS A 159 7.12 6.62 16.32
CA LYS A 159 7.25 5.18 16.04
C LYS A 159 7.30 4.84 14.55
N ILE A 160 6.88 5.75 13.68
CA ILE A 160 6.86 5.51 12.23
C ILE A 160 8.29 5.44 11.71
N LYS A 161 8.63 4.33 11.05
CA LYS A 161 9.92 4.13 10.39
C LYS A 161 9.83 4.19 8.86
N ALA A 162 8.68 3.80 8.30
CA ALA A 162 8.45 3.77 6.87
C ALA A 162 8.56 5.16 6.22
N SER A 163 9.08 5.19 5.00
CA SER A 163 9.03 6.37 4.15
C SER A 163 7.59 6.57 3.66
N VAL A 164 7.11 7.81 3.64
CA VAL A 164 5.68 8.10 3.39
C VAL A 164 5.50 8.97 2.14
N PHE A 165 4.71 8.49 1.19
CA PHE A 165 4.20 9.29 0.07
C PHE A 165 2.77 9.71 0.39
N LEU A 166 2.55 11.00 0.60
CA LEU A 166 1.21 11.58 0.73
C LEU A 166 0.75 12.12 -0.62
N ALA A 167 -0.49 11.80 -1.00
CA ALA A 167 -1.12 12.35 -2.19
C ALA A 167 -2.50 12.93 -1.88
N SER A 168 -2.89 13.98 -2.58
CA SER A 168 -4.25 14.53 -2.52
C SER A 168 -4.75 14.99 -3.88
N GLY A 169 -6.07 14.87 -4.10
CA GLY A 169 -6.71 15.36 -5.32
C GLY A 169 -7.09 16.83 -5.19
N SER A 170 -6.76 17.68 -6.16
CA SER A 170 -7.17 19.09 -6.15
C SER A 170 -8.67 19.28 -6.36
N LEU A 171 -9.36 18.24 -6.89
CA LEU A 171 -10.81 18.23 -7.12
C LEU A 171 -11.59 17.56 -5.98
N GLU A 172 -10.92 17.20 -4.88
CA GLU A 172 -11.57 16.62 -3.71
C GLU A 172 -12.16 17.69 -2.77
N ARG A 173 -12.86 17.26 -1.71
CA ARG A 173 -13.38 18.19 -0.71
C ARG A 173 -12.21 18.87 0.01
N VAL A 174 -12.24 20.21 0.09
CA VAL A 174 -11.17 21.04 0.68
C VAL A 174 -10.71 20.56 2.05
N TRP A 175 -11.62 20.05 2.89
CA TRP A 175 -11.26 19.56 4.23
C TRP A 175 -10.37 18.30 4.20
N ALA A 176 -10.51 17.41 3.22
CA ALA A 176 -9.69 16.20 3.11
C ALA A 176 -8.25 16.56 2.71
N SER A 177 -8.08 17.53 1.80
CA SER A 177 -6.75 18.07 1.46
C SER A 177 -6.08 18.73 2.67
N LYS A 178 -6.85 19.43 3.51
CA LYS A 178 -6.33 20.04 4.75
C LYS A 178 -5.85 18.98 5.74
N VAL A 179 -6.56 17.87 5.90
CA VAL A 179 -6.10 16.77 6.77
C VAL A 179 -4.77 16.21 6.26
N THR A 180 -4.68 15.94 4.95
CA THR A 180 -3.45 15.40 4.35
C THR A 180 -2.28 16.34 4.57
N GLN A 181 -2.49 17.66 4.42
CA GLN A 181 -1.49 18.67 4.74
C GLN A 181 -1.07 18.64 6.21
N VAL A 182 -2.02 18.58 7.15
CA VAL A 182 -1.70 18.52 8.59
C VAL A 182 -0.87 17.29 8.92
N VAL A 183 -1.18 16.13 8.33
CA VAL A 183 -0.39 14.91 8.52
C VAL A 183 1.01 15.06 7.93
N TYR A 184 1.14 15.68 6.75
CA TYR A 184 2.45 16.00 6.16
C TYR A 184 3.29 16.87 7.11
N ASP A 185 2.72 17.96 7.63
CA ASP A 185 3.41 18.89 8.52
C ASP A 185 3.90 18.17 9.79
N VAL A 186 3.04 17.34 10.41
CA VAL A 186 3.39 16.54 11.59
C VAL A 186 4.50 15.54 11.30
N LEU A 187 4.44 14.81 10.18
CA LEU A 187 5.51 13.88 9.78
C LEU A 187 6.83 14.62 9.56
N LYS A 188 6.77 15.77 8.88
CA LYS A 188 7.96 16.56 8.55
C LYS A 188 8.62 17.15 9.80
N GLU A 189 7.83 17.70 10.72
CA GLU A 189 8.30 18.22 12.02
C GLU A 189 8.96 17.14 12.89
N ASN A 190 8.56 15.88 12.71
CA ASN A 190 9.14 14.73 13.42
C ASN A 190 10.26 14.03 12.63
N ASN A 191 10.88 14.73 11.67
CA ASN A 191 12.00 14.26 10.84
C ASN A 191 11.72 12.92 10.14
N LYS A 192 10.47 12.67 9.75
CA LYS A 192 10.12 11.49 8.96
C LYS A 192 10.45 11.73 7.49
N GLU A 193 10.85 10.67 6.80
CA GLU A 193 10.97 10.71 5.35
C GLU A 193 9.56 10.76 4.76
N VAL A 194 9.16 11.94 4.30
CA VAL A 194 7.83 12.18 3.75
C VAL A 194 7.90 13.08 2.53
N ILE A 195 7.16 12.71 1.49
CA ILE A 195 6.85 13.58 0.36
C ILE A 195 5.35 13.82 0.28
N TYR A 196 4.97 14.99 -0.22
CA TYR A 196 3.56 15.34 -0.43
C TYR A 196 3.38 15.94 -1.82
N GLN A 197 2.44 15.37 -2.59
CA GLN A 197 2.12 15.84 -3.92
C GLN A 197 0.62 15.98 -4.13
N ARG A 198 0.22 17.02 -4.85
CA ARG A 198 -1.17 17.28 -5.23
C ARG A 198 -1.37 16.99 -6.71
N TYR A 199 -2.44 16.29 -7.04
CA TYR A 199 -2.78 15.91 -8.41
C TYR A 199 -4.09 16.56 -8.84
N VAL A 200 -4.22 16.90 -10.13
CA VAL A 200 -5.48 17.44 -10.69
C VAL A 200 -6.48 16.31 -10.96
N TYR A 201 -6.74 15.50 -9.92
CA TYR A 201 -7.55 14.28 -9.95
C TYR A 201 -8.78 14.41 -9.06
N ASN A 202 -9.84 13.71 -9.46
CA ASN A 202 -10.82 13.23 -8.51
C ASN A 202 -10.22 12.01 -7.78
N VAL A 203 -10.52 11.86 -6.49
CA VAL A 203 -10.00 10.76 -5.64
C VAL A 203 -10.12 9.37 -6.28
N LYS A 204 -11.14 9.18 -7.11
CA LYS A 204 -11.39 7.94 -7.83
C LYS A 204 -10.29 7.58 -8.86
N ASN A 205 -9.70 8.60 -9.48
CA ASN A 205 -8.77 8.41 -10.60
C ASN A 205 -7.37 7.96 -10.15
N PHE A 206 -7.07 8.00 -8.84
CA PHE A 206 -5.78 7.55 -8.32
C PHE A 206 -5.53 6.05 -8.58
N TRP A 207 -6.59 5.24 -8.70
CA TRP A 207 -6.46 3.79 -8.97
C TRP A 207 -6.31 3.42 -10.45
N GLY A 208 -6.23 4.41 -11.36
CA GLY A 208 -5.95 4.13 -12.76
C GLY A 208 -4.52 3.62 -12.93
N ALA A 209 -4.34 2.42 -13.46
CA ALA A 209 -3.01 1.82 -13.66
C ALA A 209 -2.06 2.68 -14.51
N ASP A 210 -2.60 3.44 -15.48
CA ASP A 210 -1.84 4.34 -16.35
C ASP A 210 -1.84 5.80 -15.84
N ALA A 211 -2.39 6.06 -14.64
CA ALA A 211 -2.40 7.41 -14.10
C ALA A 211 -0.97 7.88 -13.83
N VAL A 212 -0.67 9.15 -14.10
CA VAL A 212 0.64 9.77 -13.80
C VAL A 212 1.09 9.49 -12.36
N PHE A 213 0.17 9.60 -11.41
CA PHE A 213 0.39 9.21 -10.01
C PHE A 213 0.98 7.81 -9.81
N MET A 214 0.51 6.79 -10.53
CA MET A 214 1.07 5.44 -10.41
C MET A 214 2.51 5.37 -10.93
N THR A 215 2.85 6.20 -11.93
CA THR A 215 4.23 6.35 -12.41
C THR A 215 5.10 7.03 -11.36
N ASP A 216 4.61 8.12 -10.75
CA ASP A 216 5.33 8.84 -9.70
C ASP A 216 5.59 7.95 -8.47
N VAL A 217 4.59 7.13 -8.09
CA VAL A 217 4.74 6.12 -7.01
C VAL A 217 5.82 5.10 -7.34
N LEU A 218 5.81 4.52 -8.55
CA LEU A 218 6.81 3.52 -8.95
C LEU A 218 8.21 4.12 -9.04
N GLN A 219 8.35 5.36 -9.51
CA GLN A 219 9.63 6.08 -9.53
C GLN A 219 10.16 6.34 -8.12
N TRP A 220 9.28 6.77 -7.21
CA TRP A 220 9.65 6.96 -5.82
C TRP A 220 10.08 5.65 -5.16
N LEU A 221 9.32 4.56 -5.35
CA LEU A 221 9.68 3.24 -4.83
C LEU A 221 10.99 2.71 -5.42
N ALA A 222 11.27 3.00 -6.69
CA ALA A 222 12.53 2.61 -7.33
C ALA A 222 13.75 3.28 -6.69
N SER A 223 13.58 4.42 -6.00
CA SER A 223 14.68 5.09 -5.30
C SER A 223 15.18 4.33 -4.07
N PHE A 224 14.39 3.38 -3.54
CA PHE A 224 14.80 2.48 -2.45
C PHE A 224 15.55 1.25 -2.94
N LYS A 225 15.52 0.94 -4.25
CA LYS A 225 16.22 -0.23 -4.78
C LYS A 225 17.72 -0.07 -4.53
N PRO A 226 18.40 -1.05 -3.89
CA PRO A 226 19.84 -1.03 -3.80
C PRO A 226 20.42 -1.02 -5.22
N VAL A 227 21.41 -0.15 -5.44
CA VAL A 227 22.14 -0.11 -6.71
C VAL A 227 22.84 -1.45 -6.85
N VAL A 228 22.33 -2.32 -7.71
CA VAL A 228 23.06 -3.51 -8.15
C VAL A 228 24.19 -2.98 -9.01
N LEU A 229 25.39 -2.87 -8.43
CA LEU A 229 26.60 -2.75 -9.22
C LEU A 229 26.69 -4.05 -10.01
N GLU A 230 26.27 -4.03 -11.27
CA GLU A 230 26.60 -5.11 -12.18
C GLU A 230 28.12 -5.16 -12.21
N GLU A 231 28.70 -6.22 -11.66
CA GLU A 231 30.08 -6.58 -11.94
C GLU A 231 30.17 -6.79 -13.44
N SER A 232 30.59 -5.73 -14.14
CA SER A 232 31.01 -5.79 -15.52
C SER A 232 32.06 -6.88 -15.59
N LYS A 233 31.68 -8.02 -16.18
CA LYS A 233 32.58 -9.13 -16.50
C LYS A 233 33.68 -8.56 -17.40
N ILE A 234 34.86 -8.35 -16.81
CA ILE A 234 36.13 -8.23 -17.53
C ILE A 234 36.70 -9.63 -17.68
#